data_AF-A0A1Q9EN41-F1
#
_entry.id   AF-A0A1Q9EN41-F1
#
_cell.length_a   1.000
_cell.length_b   1.000
_cell.length_c   1.000
_cell.angle_alpha   90.00
_cell.angle_beta   90.00
_cell.angle_gamma   90.00
#
_symmetry.space_group_name_H-M   'P 1'
#
loop_
_entity.id
_entity.type
_entity.pdbx_description
1 polymer ?
#
loop_
_entity_poly.entity_id
_entity_poly.type
_entity_poly.pdbx_seq_one_letter_code
_entity_poly.pdbx_strand_id
1 'polypeptide(L)'
;MTGAGSSSFGRDFLRLCHDNNGIDLHKLLQTTTGKQPADADLEGTKDDVVAKSIGLAWSAGATAEGLDAFLEALRQWARRYLDRNDKVRWMLAPMLWMAARPRQIAVELDGKDSSRFRGKVVEELRIVFTKLHQDRARREGALVVCCELLRLYRSLGQASQCSFILTTVGNVWREDKFDPDRLPKSLLVTLYFLWGKHLVLEGKIVEAEAKLSRAFSLCPLKAAGNRQRWLFWLFGDTMLRS
;
A
#
# COMPACT_ATOMS: atom_id res chain seq x y z
N MET A 1 31.10 -9.40 2.00
CA MET A 1 30.13 -10.49 2.24
C MET A 1 28.73 -9.99 1.88
N THR A 2 28.41 -9.96 0.59
CA THR A 2 27.08 -9.66 0.06
C THR A 2 26.24 -10.95 0.11
N GLY A 3 25.14 -10.90 0.87
CA GLY A 3 24.46 -12.10 1.35
C GLY A 3 23.66 -12.85 0.28
N ALA A 4 23.90 -14.16 0.18
CA ALA A 4 23.17 -15.13 -0.62
C ALA A 4 21.65 -15.25 -0.30
N GLY A 5 21.12 -14.47 0.66
CA GLY A 5 19.72 -14.48 1.05
C GLY A 5 18.80 -13.52 0.27
N SER A 6 19.34 -12.65 -0.60
CA SER A 6 18.49 -11.72 -1.37
C SER A 6 17.86 -12.36 -2.61
N SER A 7 18.47 -13.38 -3.20
CA SER A 7 18.02 -13.96 -4.48
C SER A 7 16.83 -14.91 -4.33
N SER A 8 16.60 -15.51 -3.16
CA SER A 8 15.48 -16.43 -2.99
C SER A 8 14.13 -15.71 -2.88
N PHE A 9 14.08 -14.50 -2.31
CA PHE A 9 12.81 -13.80 -2.04
C PHE A 9 11.99 -13.55 -3.30
N GLY A 10 12.62 -13.02 -4.36
CA GLY A 10 11.91 -12.70 -5.61
C GLY A 10 11.32 -13.96 -6.23
N ARG A 11 12.15 -15.00 -6.39
CA ARG A 11 11.72 -16.32 -6.89
C ARG A 11 10.58 -16.92 -6.06
N ASP A 12 10.72 -16.92 -4.73
CA ASP A 12 9.72 -17.48 -3.83
C ASP A 12 8.41 -16.70 -3.90
N PHE A 13 8.46 -15.37 -3.94
CA PHE A 13 7.25 -14.54 -4.06
C PHE A 13 6.54 -14.78 -5.39
N LEU A 14 7.26 -14.84 -6.52
CA LEU A 14 6.66 -15.10 -7.83
C LEU A 14 5.99 -16.47 -7.85
N ARG A 15 6.69 -17.50 -7.37
CA ARG A 15 6.16 -18.86 -7.25
C ARG A 15 4.91 -18.89 -6.38
N LEU A 16 4.94 -18.28 -5.20
CA LEU A 16 3.79 -18.25 -4.29
C LEU A 16 2.59 -17.46 -4.84
N CYS A 17 2.84 -16.41 -5.63
CA CYS A 17 1.79 -15.70 -6.36
C CYS A 17 1.17 -16.58 -7.46
N HIS A 18 1.99 -17.30 -8.21
CA HIS A 18 1.55 -18.24 -9.23
C HIS A 18 0.69 -19.38 -8.63
N ASP A 19 1.19 -19.99 -7.57
CA ASP A 19 0.53 -21.10 -6.86
C ASP A 19 -0.69 -20.65 -6.04
N ASN A 20 -0.92 -19.34 -5.93
CA ASN A 20 -1.95 -18.73 -5.07
C ASN A 20 -1.83 -19.14 -3.59
N ASN A 21 -0.59 -19.39 -3.13
CA ASN A 21 -0.32 -19.78 -1.76
C ASN A 21 -0.19 -18.54 -0.86
N GLY A 22 -1.34 -17.99 -0.52
CA GLY A 22 -1.45 -16.80 0.32
C GLY A 22 -0.82 -16.93 1.70
N ILE A 23 -0.84 -18.13 2.30
CA ILE A 23 -0.32 -18.37 3.66
C ILE A 23 1.20 -18.19 3.66
N ASP A 24 1.90 -18.86 2.75
CA ASP A 24 3.35 -18.79 2.71
C ASP A 24 3.83 -17.46 2.13
N LEU A 25 3.04 -16.83 1.26
CA LEU A 25 3.29 -15.47 0.79
C LEU A 25 3.24 -14.45 1.94
N HIS A 26 2.27 -14.59 2.85
CA HIS A 26 2.21 -13.78 4.06
C HIS A 26 3.42 -14.01 4.97
N LYS A 27 3.86 -15.26 5.16
CA LYS A 27 5.07 -15.57 5.94
C LYS A 27 6.31 -14.94 5.31
N LEU A 28 6.47 -15.07 4.00
CA LEU A 28 7.57 -14.49 3.23
C LEU A 28 7.62 -12.96 3.37
N LEU A 29 6.46 -12.29 3.32
CA LEU A 29 6.37 -10.84 3.51
C LEU A 29 6.67 -10.39 4.95
N GLN A 30 6.40 -11.23 5.96
CA GLN A 30 6.72 -10.93 7.35
C GLN A 30 8.21 -11.06 7.68
N THR A 31 8.92 -11.99 7.03
CA THR A 31 10.36 -12.21 7.25
C THR A 31 11.22 -11.19 6.51
N THR A 32 10.67 -10.53 5.48
CA THR A 32 11.43 -9.68 4.56
C THR A 32 11.12 -8.20 4.78
N THR A 33 11.42 -7.68 5.96
CA THR A 33 11.37 -6.23 6.18
C THR A 33 12.59 -5.56 5.54
N GLY A 34 12.46 -5.13 4.28
CA GLY A 34 13.32 -4.09 3.70
C GLY A 34 14.50 -4.52 2.82
N LYS A 35 14.57 -5.77 2.34
CA LYS A 35 15.60 -6.18 1.38
C LYS A 35 15.03 -6.29 -0.03
N GLN A 36 15.71 -5.67 -1.00
CA GLN A 36 15.39 -5.79 -2.42
C GLN A 36 15.94 -7.14 -2.93
N PRO A 37 15.14 -7.96 -3.63
CA PRO A 37 15.67 -9.18 -4.20
C PRO A 37 16.71 -8.85 -5.28
N ALA A 38 17.82 -9.59 -5.27
CA ALA A 38 18.80 -9.55 -6.35
C ALA A 38 18.45 -10.72 -7.29
N ASP A 39 17.99 -10.38 -8.49
CA ASP A 39 17.63 -11.30 -9.57
C ASP A 39 16.49 -12.28 -9.27
N ALA A 40 15.32 -12.03 -9.87
CA ALA A 40 14.21 -12.96 -9.86
C ALA A 40 14.34 -13.90 -11.08
N ASP A 41 14.65 -15.16 -10.81
CA ASP A 41 14.61 -16.21 -11.82
C ASP A 41 13.15 -16.50 -12.23
N LEU A 42 12.90 -16.44 -13.54
CA LEU A 42 11.57 -16.47 -14.17
C LEU A 42 11.18 -17.85 -14.72
N GLU A 43 12.05 -18.87 -14.62
CA GLU A 43 11.87 -20.11 -15.39
C GLU A 43 10.57 -20.88 -15.09
N GLY A 44 9.96 -20.69 -13.91
CA GLY A 44 8.72 -21.36 -13.49
C GLY A 44 7.42 -20.55 -13.63
N THR A 45 7.46 -19.30 -14.10
CA THR A 45 6.28 -18.41 -14.13
C THR A 45 5.92 -17.90 -15.53
N LYS A 46 6.33 -18.63 -16.57
CA LYS A 46 6.25 -18.17 -17.97
C LYS A 46 4.82 -17.89 -18.44
N ASP A 47 3.84 -18.61 -17.91
CA ASP A 47 2.44 -18.51 -18.33
C ASP A 47 1.59 -17.55 -17.48
N ASP A 48 2.10 -17.10 -16.33
CA ASP A 48 1.39 -16.17 -15.46
C ASP A 48 1.82 -14.72 -15.75
N VAL A 49 0.95 -14.02 -16.47
CA VAL A 49 1.17 -12.62 -16.88
C VAL A 49 1.50 -11.72 -15.68
N VAL A 50 0.87 -11.95 -14.53
CA VAL A 50 1.07 -11.13 -13.33
C VAL A 50 2.44 -11.41 -12.72
N ALA A 51 2.80 -12.69 -12.54
CA ALA A 51 4.11 -13.06 -12.01
C ALA A 51 5.24 -12.58 -12.93
N LYS A 52 5.07 -12.70 -14.25
CA LYS A 52 6.01 -12.19 -15.24
C LYS A 52 6.21 -10.68 -15.11
N SER A 53 5.13 -9.90 -15.01
CA SER A 53 5.21 -8.44 -14.87
C SER A 53 5.91 -8.03 -13.57
N ILE A 54 5.64 -8.71 -12.45
CA ILE A 54 6.32 -8.45 -11.17
C ILE A 54 7.81 -8.77 -11.27
N GLY A 55 8.17 -9.89 -11.89
CA GLY A 55 9.57 -10.28 -12.07
C GLY A 55 10.34 -9.32 -12.97
N LEU A 56 9.74 -8.87 -14.08
CA LEU A 56 10.31 -7.83 -14.93
C LEU A 56 10.53 -6.52 -14.15
N ALA A 57 9.55 -6.12 -13.34
CA ALA A 57 9.65 -4.94 -12.51
C ALA A 57 10.79 -5.04 -11.49
N TRP A 58 11.04 -6.23 -10.94
CA TRP A 58 12.18 -6.46 -10.06
C TRP A 58 13.53 -6.36 -10.76
N SER A 59 13.67 -7.02 -11.91
CA SER A 59 14.92 -7.05 -12.65
C SER A 59 15.31 -5.66 -13.16
N ALA A 60 14.33 -4.79 -13.43
CA ALA A 60 14.58 -3.42 -13.86
C ALA A 60 15.10 -2.49 -12.74
N GLY A 61 14.95 -2.87 -11.47
CA GLY A 61 15.45 -2.09 -10.33
C GLY A 61 14.73 -0.75 -10.10
N ALA A 62 15.44 0.21 -9.50
CA ALA A 62 14.91 1.56 -9.22
C ALA A 62 15.14 2.52 -10.40
N THR A 63 14.61 2.15 -11.56
CA THR A 63 14.71 2.91 -12.83
C THR A 63 13.33 3.41 -13.25
N ALA A 64 13.27 4.30 -14.26
CA ALA A 64 11.98 4.75 -14.81
C ALA A 64 11.23 3.58 -15.48
N GLU A 65 11.95 2.69 -16.16
CA GLU A 65 11.43 1.46 -16.75
C GLU A 65 10.93 0.50 -15.67
N GLY A 66 11.67 0.38 -14.56
CA GLY A 66 11.25 -0.41 -13.40
C GLY A 66 9.99 0.14 -12.74
N LEU A 67 9.86 1.46 -12.63
CA LEU A 67 8.63 2.09 -12.14
C LEU A 67 7.44 1.73 -13.03
N ASP A 68 7.59 1.83 -14.35
CA ASP A 68 6.53 1.54 -15.31
C ASP A 68 6.12 0.07 -15.29
N ALA A 69 7.10 -0.83 -15.18
CA ALA A 69 6.86 -2.25 -15.00
C ALA A 69 6.11 -2.55 -13.69
N PHE A 70 6.45 -1.87 -12.57
CA PHE A 70 5.71 -2.04 -11.31
C PHE A 70 4.28 -1.50 -11.38
N LEU A 71 4.06 -0.37 -12.05
CA LEU A 71 2.72 0.17 -12.26
C LEU A 71 1.88 -0.77 -13.11
N GLU A 72 2.46 -1.35 -14.16
CA GLU A 72 1.77 -2.37 -14.97
C GLU A 72 1.45 -3.63 -14.16
N ALA A 73 2.41 -4.14 -13.39
CA ALA A 73 2.20 -5.28 -12.51
C ALA A 73 1.06 -5.03 -11.50
N LEU A 74 0.98 -3.82 -10.93
CA LEU A 74 -0.11 -3.44 -10.04
C LEU A 74 -1.47 -3.42 -10.76
N ARG A 75 -1.54 -2.90 -11.99
CA ARG A 75 -2.78 -2.92 -12.80
C ARG A 75 -3.24 -4.34 -13.07
N GLN A 76 -2.33 -5.23 -13.44
CA GLN A 76 -2.65 -6.63 -13.70
C GLN A 76 -3.05 -7.38 -12.42
N TRP A 77 -2.39 -7.10 -11.29
CA TRP A 77 -2.79 -7.66 -10.00
C TRP A 77 -4.18 -7.21 -9.58
N ALA A 78 -4.49 -5.92 -9.72
CA ALA A 78 -5.82 -5.38 -9.44
C ALA A 78 -6.89 -6.02 -10.32
N ARG A 79 -6.59 -6.24 -11.61
CA ARG A 79 -7.48 -6.97 -12.52
C ARG A 79 -7.71 -8.42 -12.06
N ARG A 80 -6.64 -9.17 -11.76
CA ARG A 80 -6.74 -10.54 -11.23
C ARG A 80 -7.56 -10.61 -9.92
N TYR A 81 -7.42 -9.59 -9.07
CA TYR A 81 -8.16 -9.48 -7.83
C TYR A 81 -9.67 -9.25 -8.05
N LEU A 82 -10.03 -8.47 -9.07
CA LEU A 82 -11.42 -8.25 -9.48
C LEU A 82 -12.04 -9.48 -10.17
N ASP A 83 -11.29 -10.13 -11.06
CA ASP A 83 -11.78 -11.25 -11.87
C ASP A 83 -11.98 -12.55 -11.05
N ARG A 84 -11.41 -12.62 -9.84
CA ARG A 84 -11.50 -13.80 -8.99
C ARG A 84 -12.79 -13.83 -8.18
N ASN A 85 -13.47 -14.98 -8.16
CA ASN A 85 -14.68 -15.22 -7.37
C ASN A 85 -14.42 -15.86 -5.98
N ASP A 86 -13.18 -16.29 -5.70
CA ASP A 86 -12.80 -17.04 -4.50
C ASP A 86 -12.41 -16.14 -3.30
N LYS A 87 -11.85 -16.76 -2.26
CA LYS A 87 -11.33 -16.09 -1.05
C LYS A 87 -10.05 -15.31 -1.36
N VAL A 88 -10.16 -14.17 -2.07
CA VAL A 88 -9.04 -13.32 -2.49
C VAL A 88 -8.37 -12.51 -1.38
N ARG A 89 -8.78 -12.64 -0.11
CA ARG A 89 -8.24 -11.79 0.98
C ARG A 89 -6.72 -11.87 1.13
N TRP A 90 -6.14 -13.03 0.82
CA TRP A 90 -4.69 -13.20 0.83
C TRP A 90 -3.98 -12.29 -0.17
N MET A 91 -4.66 -11.82 -1.22
CA MET A 91 -4.10 -10.94 -2.24
C MET A 91 -3.91 -9.50 -1.77
N LEU A 92 -4.48 -9.11 -0.63
CA LEU A 92 -4.37 -7.74 -0.10
C LEU A 92 -2.96 -7.41 0.40
N ALA A 93 -2.26 -8.35 1.03
CA ALA A 93 -0.90 -8.09 1.50
C ALA A 93 0.12 -7.92 0.36
N PRO A 94 0.12 -8.79 -0.68
CA PRO A 94 0.89 -8.55 -1.89
C PRO A 94 0.52 -7.22 -2.54
N MET A 95 -0.78 -6.90 -2.66
CA MET A 95 -1.24 -5.63 -3.22
C MET A 95 -0.70 -4.43 -2.42
N LEU A 96 -0.66 -4.51 -1.09
CA LEU A 96 -0.09 -3.46 -0.23
C LEU A 96 1.40 -3.26 -0.52
N TRP A 97 2.13 -4.36 -0.67
CA TRP A 97 3.54 -4.31 -1.02
C TRP A 97 3.76 -3.72 -2.43
N MET A 98 3.01 -4.18 -3.43
CA MET A 98 3.09 -3.70 -4.81
C MET A 98 2.63 -2.26 -4.98
N ALA A 99 1.66 -1.79 -4.19
CA ALA A 99 1.23 -0.39 -4.23
C ALA A 99 2.27 0.54 -3.59
N ALA A 100 2.99 0.07 -2.56
CA ALA A 100 4.01 0.86 -1.88
C ALA A 100 5.31 1.00 -2.69
N ARG A 101 5.67 0.00 -3.52
CA ARG A 101 6.95 -0.03 -4.23
C ARG A 101 7.11 1.06 -5.31
N PRO A 102 6.13 1.34 -6.20
CA PRO A 102 6.17 2.46 -7.13
C PRO A 102 6.45 3.79 -6.43
N ARG A 103 5.84 4.03 -5.26
CA ARG A 103 6.08 5.27 -4.49
C ARG A 103 7.53 5.38 -4.03
N GLN A 104 8.14 4.29 -3.57
CA GLN A 104 9.54 4.30 -3.14
C GLN A 104 10.47 4.61 -4.32
N ILE A 105 10.29 3.91 -5.44
CA ILE A 105 11.08 4.14 -6.66
C ILE A 105 10.87 5.58 -7.15
N ALA A 106 9.63 6.06 -7.18
CA ALA A 106 9.34 7.44 -7.59
C ALA A 106 10.02 8.48 -6.69
N VAL A 107 10.07 8.26 -5.38
CA VAL A 107 10.81 9.15 -4.45
C VAL A 107 12.31 9.13 -4.73
N GLU A 108 12.88 7.96 -5.03
CA GLU A 108 14.30 7.83 -5.40
C GLU A 108 14.62 8.54 -6.72
N LEU A 109 13.73 8.43 -7.72
CA LEU A 109 13.91 9.04 -9.04
C LEU A 109 13.66 10.56 -9.06
N ASP A 110 12.72 11.06 -8.25
CA ASP A 110 12.35 12.48 -8.22
C ASP A 110 13.41 13.37 -7.53
N GLY A 111 14.30 12.80 -6.71
CA GLY A 111 15.25 13.60 -5.94
C GLY A 111 14.54 14.65 -5.06
N LYS A 112 15.17 15.81 -4.85
CA LYS A 112 14.60 16.88 -3.98
C LYS A 112 13.60 17.79 -4.69
N ASP A 113 13.80 18.09 -5.97
CA ASP A 113 13.12 19.19 -6.66
C ASP A 113 12.16 18.73 -7.77
N SER A 114 12.15 17.43 -8.12
CA SER A 114 11.15 16.89 -9.07
C SER A 114 9.99 16.24 -8.32
N SER A 115 8.82 16.32 -8.93
CA SER A 115 7.62 15.57 -8.55
C SER A 115 7.03 14.77 -9.71
N ARG A 116 7.78 14.65 -10.81
CA ARG A 116 7.33 14.04 -12.06
C ARG A 116 6.91 12.59 -11.85
N PHE A 117 7.76 11.79 -11.23
CA PHE A 117 7.50 10.37 -11.05
C PHE A 117 6.44 10.12 -9.99
N ARG A 118 6.44 10.88 -8.88
CA ARG A 118 5.36 10.80 -7.89
C ARG A 118 4.01 11.20 -8.47
N GLY A 119 3.96 12.22 -9.33
CA GLY A 119 2.76 12.61 -10.07
C GLY A 119 2.25 11.49 -10.98
N LYS A 120 3.15 10.83 -11.72
CA LYS A 120 2.82 9.64 -12.52
C LYS A 120 2.21 8.51 -11.68
N VAL A 121 2.80 8.22 -10.52
CA VAL A 121 2.28 7.19 -9.60
C VAL A 121 0.89 7.58 -9.10
N VAL A 122 0.64 8.85 -8.75
CA VAL A 122 -0.69 9.31 -8.34
C VAL A 122 -1.73 9.02 -9.42
N GLU A 123 -1.47 9.40 -10.67
CA GLU A 123 -2.43 9.20 -11.76
C GLU A 123 -2.77 7.72 -11.98
N GLU A 124 -1.76 6.83 -12.02
CA GLU A 124 -2.01 5.39 -12.14
C GLU A 124 -2.75 4.82 -10.92
N LEU A 125 -2.39 5.23 -9.70
CA LEU A 125 -3.10 4.77 -8.50
C LEU A 125 -4.55 5.27 -8.46
N ARG A 126 -4.88 6.45 -9.00
CA ARG A 126 -6.28 6.91 -9.13
C ARG A 126 -7.08 6.03 -10.07
N ILE A 127 -6.48 5.60 -11.18
CA ILE A 127 -7.11 4.67 -12.13
C ILE A 127 -7.40 3.34 -11.44
N VAL A 128 -6.41 2.76 -10.75
CA VAL A 128 -6.57 1.49 -10.03
C VAL A 128 -7.60 1.62 -8.89
N PHE A 129 -7.53 2.71 -8.11
CA PHE A 129 -8.50 3.00 -7.04
C PHE A 129 -9.93 3.04 -7.56
N THR A 130 -10.17 3.78 -8.65
CA THR A 130 -11.50 3.94 -9.23
C THR A 130 -12.08 2.60 -9.67
N LYS A 131 -11.28 1.76 -10.35
CA LYS A 131 -11.70 0.41 -10.77
C LYS A 131 -12.03 -0.48 -9.58
N LEU A 132 -11.17 -0.52 -8.55
CA LEU A 132 -11.38 -1.33 -7.36
C LEU A 132 -12.57 -0.84 -6.51
N HIS A 133 -12.80 0.47 -6.48
CA HIS A 133 -13.87 1.07 -5.69
C HIS A 133 -15.27 0.83 -6.27
N GLN A 134 -15.37 0.76 -7.60
CA GLN A 134 -16.62 0.46 -8.32
C GLN A 134 -17.16 -0.94 -7.98
N ASP A 135 -16.29 -1.90 -7.69
CA ASP A 135 -16.69 -3.23 -7.25
C ASP A 135 -16.93 -3.26 -5.72
N ARG A 136 -18.21 -3.32 -5.33
CA ARG A 136 -18.60 -3.36 -3.91
C ARG A 136 -18.05 -4.56 -3.14
N ALA A 137 -17.87 -5.71 -3.79
CA ALA A 137 -17.37 -6.93 -3.16
C ALA A 137 -15.84 -6.91 -2.95
N ARG A 138 -15.14 -6.02 -3.66
CA ARG A 138 -13.67 -5.96 -3.72
C ARG A 138 -13.10 -4.61 -3.24
N ARG A 139 -13.90 -3.83 -2.49
CA ARG A 139 -13.47 -2.52 -1.96
C ARG A 139 -12.27 -2.56 -1.03
N GLU A 140 -12.00 -3.70 -0.39
CA GLU A 140 -10.81 -3.86 0.46
C GLU A 140 -9.52 -3.51 -0.31
N GLY A 141 -9.44 -3.87 -1.60
CA GLY A 141 -8.32 -3.50 -2.46
C GLY A 141 -8.23 -1.99 -2.72
N ALA A 142 -9.37 -1.30 -2.87
CA ALA A 142 -9.38 0.16 -3.03
C ALA A 142 -8.78 0.88 -1.80
N LEU A 143 -8.96 0.32 -0.60
CA LEU A 143 -8.41 0.88 0.63
C LEU A 143 -6.89 0.76 0.72
N VAL A 144 -6.32 -0.30 0.14
CA VAL A 144 -4.87 -0.45 0.00
C VAL A 144 -4.31 0.69 -0.84
N VAL A 145 -4.90 0.92 -2.02
CA VAL A 145 -4.49 1.98 -2.94
C VAL A 145 -4.73 3.37 -2.36
N CYS A 146 -5.85 3.57 -1.64
CA CYS A 146 -6.16 4.79 -0.91
C CYS A 146 -5.03 5.19 0.05
N CYS A 147 -4.47 4.23 0.80
CA CYS A 147 -3.39 4.53 1.74
C CYS A 147 -2.14 5.09 1.04
N GLU A 148 -1.81 4.59 -0.14
CA GLU A 148 -0.68 5.09 -0.93
C GLU A 148 -0.97 6.46 -1.56
N LEU A 149 -2.19 6.68 -2.05
CA LEU A 149 -2.64 8.00 -2.56
C LEU A 149 -2.54 9.07 -1.47
N LEU A 150 -3.01 8.79 -0.24
CA LEU A 150 -2.91 9.73 0.88
C LEU A 150 -1.45 10.08 1.22
N ARG A 151 -0.53 9.10 1.12
CA ARG A 151 0.90 9.34 1.34
C ARG A 151 1.48 10.23 0.24
N LEU A 152 1.15 9.95 -1.01
CA LEU A 152 1.66 10.68 -2.17
C LEU A 152 1.14 12.13 -2.19
N TYR A 153 -0.16 12.34 -2.05
CA TYR A 153 -0.74 13.68 -2.03
C TYR A 153 -0.12 14.58 -0.97
N ARG A 154 0.10 14.04 0.23
CA ARG A 154 0.79 14.78 1.28
C ARG A 154 2.24 15.09 0.92
N SER A 155 2.97 14.13 0.34
CA SER A 155 4.36 14.34 -0.10
C SER A 155 4.49 15.36 -1.25
N LEU A 156 3.40 15.58 -1.98
CA LEU A 156 3.29 16.53 -3.09
C LEU A 156 2.69 17.89 -2.67
N GLY A 157 2.37 18.09 -1.38
CA GLY A 157 1.70 19.30 -0.92
C GLY A 157 0.23 19.42 -1.36
N GLN A 158 -0.36 18.37 -1.93
CA GLN A 158 -1.72 18.34 -2.46
C GLN A 158 -2.73 17.82 -1.43
N ALA A 159 -2.67 18.31 -0.18
CA ALA A 159 -3.50 17.79 0.91
C ALA A 159 -5.01 17.91 0.65
N SER A 160 -5.46 18.89 -0.14
CA SER A 160 -6.88 19.04 -0.53
C SER A 160 -7.43 17.85 -1.31
N GLN A 161 -6.57 17.11 -2.02
CA GLN A 161 -6.98 15.91 -2.76
C GLN A 161 -7.32 14.73 -1.84
N CYS A 162 -6.77 14.71 -0.62
CA CYS A 162 -7.09 13.70 0.38
C CYS A 162 -8.56 13.76 0.80
N SER A 163 -9.16 14.95 0.91
CA SER A 163 -10.55 15.14 1.35
C SER A 163 -11.54 14.42 0.43
N PHE A 164 -11.32 14.48 -0.89
CA PHE A 164 -12.17 13.78 -1.86
C PHE A 164 -12.09 12.26 -1.68
N ILE A 165 -10.89 11.70 -1.60
CA ILE A 165 -10.72 10.26 -1.41
C ILE A 165 -11.29 9.79 -0.09
N LEU A 166 -11.04 10.53 1.01
CA LEU A 166 -11.54 10.16 2.33
C LEU A 166 -13.06 10.28 2.43
N THR A 167 -13.67 11.21 1.71
CA THR A 167 -15.14 11.29 1.60
C THR A 167 -15.71 10.07 0.90
N THR A 168 -15.13 9.69 -0.25
CA THR A 168 -15.49 8.47 -0.99
C THR A 168 -15.37 7.22 -0.12
N VAL A 169 -14.27 7.09 0.63
CA VAL A 169 -14.06 6.03 1.62
C VAL A 169 -15.10 6.14 2.75
N GLY A 170 -15.38 7.31 3.30
CA GLY A 170 -16.37 7.49 4.36
C GLY A 170 -17.79 7.09 3.96
N ASN A 171 -18.20 7.35 2.73
CA ASN A 171 -19.50 6.95 2.22
C ASN A 171 -19.64 5.43 2.16
N VAL A 172 -18.58 4.71 1.75
CA VAL A 172 -18.54 3.24 1.76
C VAL A 172 -18.83 2.66 3.14
N TRP A 173 -18.26 3.23 4.19
CA TRP A 173 -18.47 2.75 5.57
C TRP A 173 -19.93 2.96 6.01
N ARG A 174 -20.57 4.05 5.58
CA ARG A 174 -21.92 4.41 6.00
C ARG A 174 -23.01 3.66 5.22
N GLU A 175 -22.86 3.56 3.91
CA GLU A 175 -23.96 3.16 3.03
C GLU A 175 -24.04 1.64 2.79
N ASP A 176 -22.90 0.95 2.75
CA ASP A 176 -22.83 -0.41 2.20
C ASP A 176 -22.67 -1.52 3.26
N LYS A 177 -22.94 -1.22 4.54
CA LYS A 177 -22.72 -2.16 5.67
C LYS A 177 -21.32 -2.78 5.62
N PHE A 178 -20.33 -2.02 5.16
CA PHE A 178 -18.96 -2.46 5.07
C PHE A 178 -18.43 -2.66 6.49
N ASP A 179 -18.20 -3.92 6.85
CA ASP A 179 -17.67 -4.30 8.16
C ASP A 179 -16.14 -4.12 8.16
N PRO A 180 -15.60 -3.08 8.82
CA PRO A 180 -14.18 -2.77 8.78
C PRO A 180 -13.36 -3.84 9.49
N ASP A 181 -13.94 -4.56 10.46
CA ASP A 181 -13.24 -5.56 11.26
C ASP A 181 -12.84 -6.80 10.43
N ARG A 182 -13.36 -6.91 9.20
CA ARG A 182 -12.95 -7.90 8.20
C ARG A 182 -11.60 -7.62 7.54
N LEU A 183 -11.12 -6.39 7.62
CA LEU A 183 -9.88 -5.97 6.99
C LEU A 183 -8.65 -6.42 7.79
N PRO A 184 -7.49 -6.57 7.12
CA PRO A 184 -6.23 -6.73 7.83
C PRO A 184 -6.01 -5.57 8.81
N LYS A 185 -5.75 -5.88 10.09
CA LYS A 185 -5.54 -4.86 11.14
C LYS A 185 -4.47 -3.83 10.77
N SER A 186 -3.40 -4.26 10.11
CA SER A 186 -2.32 -3.38 9.62
C SER A 186 -2.81 -2.33 8.62
N LEU A 187 -3.76 -2.69 7.76
CA LEU A 187 -4.36 -1.78 6.79
C LEU A 187 -5.28 -0.78 7.50
N LEU A 188 -6.15 -1.24 8.40
CA LEU A 188 -7.02 -0.37 9.20
C LEU A 188 -6.23 0.66 9.99
N VAL A 189 -5.19 0.20 10.69
CA VAL A 189 -4.23 1.03 11.41
C VAL A 189 -3.69 2.13 10.51
N THR A 190 -3.21 1.75 9.32
CA THR A 190 -2.62 2.69 8.36
C THR A 190 -3.63 3.70 7.89
N LEU A 191 -4.83 3.25 7.50
CA LEU A 191 -5.90 4.09 7.00
C LEU A 191 -6.36 5.09 8.06
N TYR A 192 -6.69 4.62 9.26
CA TYR A 192 -7.13 5.48 10.36
C TYR A 192 -6.05 6.47 10.78
N PHE A 193 -4.78 6.07 10.77
CA PHE A 193 -3.67 6.98 11.05
C PHE A 193 -3.57 8.08 9.98
N LEU A 194 -3.56 7.73 8.70
CA LEU A 194 -3.45 8.70 7.61
C LEU A 194 -4.67 9.64 7.56
N TRP A 195 -5.87 9.09 7.80
CA TRP A 195 -7.11 9.85 7.88
C TRP A 195 -7.10 10.81 9.06
N GLY A 196 -6.77 10.33 10.26
CA GLY A 196 -6.66 11.18 11.45
C GLY A 196 -5.68 12.32 11.24
N LYS A 197 -4.49 12.05 10.67
CA LYS A 197 -3.53 13.10 10.33
C LYS A 197 -4.07 14.12 9.33
N HIS A 198 -4.91 13.71 8.38
CA HIS A 198 -5.55 14.63 7.45
C HIS A 198 -6.57 15.52 8.16
N LEU A 199 -7.37 14.96 9.05
CA LEU A 199 -8.36 15.71 9.83
C LEU A 199 -7.72 16.75 10.76
N VAL A 200 -6.53 16.48 11.31
CA VAL A 200 -5.74 17.50 12.04
C VAL A 200 -5.42 18.69 11.14
N LEU A 201 -5.00 18.45 9.89
CA LEU A 201 -4.69 19.52 8.94
C LEU A 201 -5.92 20.34 8.56
N GLU A 202 -7.11 19.74 8.58
CA GLU A 202 -8.39 20.43 8.35
C GLU A 202 -8.94 21.13 9.60
N GLY A 203 -8.29 21.03 10.77
CA GLY A 203 -8.78 21.59 12.03
C GLY A 203 -9.94 20.81 12.67
N LYS A 204 -10.26 19.60 12.17
CA LYS A 204 -11.34 18.74 12.70
C LYS A 204 -10.83 17.86 13.84
N ILE A 205 -10.45 18.48 14.96
CA ILE A 205 -9.70 17.83 16.03
C ILE A 205 -10.44 16.65 16.66
N VAL A 206 -11.75 16.77 16.94
CA VAL A 206 -12.54 15.70 17.56
C VAL A 206 -12.61 14.46 16.67
N GLU A 207 -12.85 14.63 15.37
CA GLU A 207 -12.85 13.52 14.42
C GLU A 207 -11.45 12.90 14.27
N ALA A 208 -10.42 13.75 14.25
CA ALA A 208 -9.03 13.30 14.18
C ALA A 208 -8.67 12.41 15.37
N GLU A 209 -9.01 12.84 16.59
CA GLU A 209 -8.79 12.10 17.83
C GLU A 209 -9.47 10.73 17.78
N ALA A 210 -10.73 10.66 17.34
CA ALA A 210 -11.46 9.40 17.22
C ALA A 210 -10.76 8.42 16.25
N LYS A 211 -10.30 8.92 15.09
CA LYS A 211 -9.58 8.08 14.09
C LYS A 211 -8.21 7.63 14.62
N LEU A 212 -7.44 8.54 15.21
CA LEU A 212 -6.10 8.22 15.74
C LEU A 212 -6.18 7.27 16.94
N SER A 213 -7.16 7.45 17.83
CA SER A 213 -7.42 6.54 18.95
C SER A 213 -7.77 5.13 18.46
N ARG A 214 -8.60 5.02 17.42
CA ARG A 214 -8.89 3.72 16.78
C ARG A 214 -7.64 3.10 16.15
N ALA A 215 -6.81 3.88 15.47
CA ALA A 215 -5.53 3.39 14.94
C ALA A 215 -4.64 2.86 16.07
N PHE A 216 -4.55 3.58 17.19
CA PHE A 216 -3.79 3.18 18.37
C PHE A 216 -4.30 1.89 18.99
N SER A 217 -5.63 1.76 19.18
CA SER A 217 -6.23 0.55 19.77
C SER A 217 -6.02 -0.71 18.93
N LEU A 218 -5.91 -0.57 17.60
CA LEU A 218 -5.71 -1.71 16.69
C LEU A 218 -4.24 -2.15 16.58
N CYS A 219 -3.31 -1.38 17.13
CA CYS A 219 -1.88 -1.62 16.99
C CYS A 219 -1.36 -2.66 17.98
N PRO A 220 -0.66 -3.72 17.51
CA PRO A 220 -0.12 -4.74 18.39
C PRO A 220 0.91 -4.15 19.38
N LEU A 221 0.83 -4.59 20.64
CA LEU A 221 1.73 -4.15 21.72
C LEU A 221 3.21 -4.36 21.39
N LYS A 222 3.54 -5.42 20.65
CA LYS A 222 4.91 -5.77 20.26
C LYS A 222 5.52 -4.82 19.20
N ALA A 223 4.73 -3.98 18.55
CA ALA A 223 5.22 -3.01 17.56
C ALA A 223 5.66 -1.69 18.21
N ALA A 224 6.56 -1.76 19.20
CA ALA A 224 6.97 -0.62 20.03
C ALA A 224 7.48 0.59 19.23
N GLY A 225 8.27 0.37 18.17
CA GLY A 225 8.79 1.45 17.32
C GLY A 225 7.69 2.20 16.53
N ASN A 226 6.64 1.50 16.10
CA ASN A 226 5.50 2.14 15.44
C ASN A 226 4.64 2.92 16.44
N ARG A 227 4.45 2.37 17.65
CA ARG A 227 3.77 3.09 18.73
C ARG A 227 4.52 4.35 19.12
N GLN A 228 5.84 4.32 19.28
CA GLN A 228 6.65 5.51 19.58
C GLN A 228 6.51 6.58 18.50
N ARG A 229 6.60 6.21 17.21
CA ARG A 229 6.37 7.16 16.11
C ARG A 229 4.98 7.78 16.20
N TRP A 230 3.94 7.02 16.54
CA TRP A 230 2.58 7.57 16.64
C TRP A 230 2.36 8.42 17.88
N LEU A 231 2.92 8.02 19.02
CA LEU A 231 2.90 8.82 20.25
C LEU A 231 3.60 10.17 20.00
N PHE A 232 4.73 10.18 19.30
CA PHE A 232 5.39 11.41 18.90
C PHE A 232 4.48 12.31 18.04
N TRP A 233 3.63 11.76 17.18
CA TRP A 233 2.66 12.55 16.41
C TRP A 233 1.43 12.98 17.21
N LEU A 234 0.95 12.16 18.13
CA LEU A 234 -0.20 12.47 18.99
C LEU A 234 0.12 13.55 20.03
N PHE A 235 1.36 13.56 20.52
CA PHE A 235 1.78 14.43 21.63
C PHE A 235 2.85 15.47 21.24
N GLY A 236 3.64 15.23 20.19
CA GLY A 236 4.74 16.11 19.81
C GLY A 236 4.31 17.34 19.01
N ASP A 237 3.24 17.25 18.22
CA ASP A 237 2.73 18.40 17.43
C ASP A 237 1.77 19.29 18.27
N THR A 238 1.14 18.73 19.30
CA THR A 238 0.28 19.47 20.24
C THR A 238 1.06 20.38 21.19
N MET A 239 2.35 20.12 21.43
CA MET A 239 3.19 20.98 22.29
C MET A 239 3.96 22.08 21.54
N LEU A 240 4.04 22.06 20.22
CA LEU A 240 4.78 23.07 19.43
C LEU A 240 3.91 24.25 18.96
N ARG A 241 2.65 24.32 19.39
CA ARG A 241 1.70 25.40 19.07
C ARG A 241 0.94 25.98 20.27
N SER A 242 1.42 25.72 21.48
CA SER A 242 0.99 26.39 22.73
C SER A 242 2.12 27.28 23.22
#